data_AF-A0A9R0K337-F1
#
_entry.id   AF-A0A9R0K337-F1
#
_cell.length_a   1.000
_cell.length_b   1.000
_cell.length_c   1.000
_cell.angle_alpha   90.00
_cell.angle_beta   90.00
_cell.angle_gamma   90.00
#
_symmetry.space_group_name_H-M   'P 1'
#
loop_
_entity.id
_entity.type
_entity.pdbx_description
1 polymer ?
#
loop_
_entity_poly.entity_id
_entity_poly.type
_entity_poly.pdbx_seq_one_letter_code
_entity_poly.pdbx_strand_id
1 'polypeptide(L)'
;MVYSVLDHIIPPTDETELCASLAAKAADLPFWKRLDVVVLQWIYATVSPDILTSILVVDDLAAYAWKRVHQIFLDNQNYRAASLETELTTTKRDEFSSIVAYYNRMKSIADQLANVGSPISDQFLVLHTLAGLPDAYSYFVTNIQ
;
A
#
# COMPACT_ATOMS: atom_id res chain seq x y z
N MET A 1 14.85 17.02 -20.92
CA MET A 1 13.91 16.23 -21.75
C MET A 1 13.56 14.89 -21.06
N VAL A 2 13.08 14.89 -19.80
CA VAL A 2 12.71 13.65 -19.06
C VAL A 2 11.60 13.97 -18.03
N TYR A 3 10.61 14.80 -18.38
CA TYR A 3 9.60 15.27 -17.40
C TYR A 3 8.14 15.18 -17.85
N SER A 4 7.82 14.44 -18.91
CA SER A 4 6.44 14.35 -19.44
C SER A 4 5.88 12.92 -19.49
N VAL A 5 6.46 11.98 -18.74
CA VAL A 5 6.00 10.58 -18.72
C VAL A 5 4.92 10.33 -17.66
N LEU A 6 4.85 11.19 -16.63
CA LEU A 6 3.91 11.03 -15.51
C LEU A 6 2.44 11.20 -15.93
N ASP A 7 2.14 12.06 -16.90
CA ASP A 7 0.76 12.33 -17.34
C ASP A 7 0.15 11.18 -18.19
N HIS A 8 0.91 10.13 -18.52
CA HIS A 8 0.47 9.07 -19.43
C HIS A 8 0.25 7.72 -18.74
N ILE A 9 0.62 7.58 -17.47
CA ILE A 9 0.55 6.31 -16.74
C ILE A 9 -0.75 6.20 -15.94
N ILE A 10 -1.39 7.33 -15.64
CA ILE A 10 -2.65 7.38 -14.92
C ILE A 10 -3.74 7.71 -15.96
N PRO A 11 -4.69 6.80 -16.24
CA PRO A 11 -5.80 7.14 -17.11
C PRO A 11 -6.54 8.34 -16.49
N PRO A 12 -6.84 9.38 -17.28
CA PRO A 12 -7.52 10.56 -16.78
C PRO A 12 -8.87 10.16 -16.17
N THR A 13 -9.15 10.70 -14.99
CA THR A 13 -10.38 10.42 -14.23
C THR A 13 -11.63 11.00 -14.90
N ASP A 14 -11.45 11.90 -15.87
CA ASP A 14 -12.51 12.62 -16.58
C ASP A 14 -12.90 11.90 -17.90
N GLU A 15 -14.19 11.61 -18.09
CA GLU A 15 -14.70 10.84 -19.24
C GLU A 15 -14.38 11.50 -20.59
N THR A 16 -14.30 12.84 -20.58
CA THR A 16 -13.99 13.68 -21.74
C THR A 16 -12.53 13.51 -22.20
N GLU A 17 -11.60 13.42 -21.25
CA GLU A 17 -10.18 13.22 -21.49
C GLU A 17 -9.87 11.77 -21.91
N LEU A 18 -10.63 10.81 -21.36
CA LEU A 18 -10.57 9.41 -21.77
C LEU A 18 -10.96 9.26 -23.25
N CYS A 19 -12.05 9.90 -23.68
CA CYS A 19 -12.50 9.89 -25.08
C CYS A 19 -11.48 10.55 -26.03
N ALA A 20 -10.86 11.66 -25.61
CA ALA A 20 -9.81 12.33 -26.39
C ALA A 20 -8.55 11.46 -26.53
N SER A 21 -8.13 10.78 -25.45
CA SER A 21 -6.97 9.89 -25.46
C SER A 21 -7.19 8.67 -26.37
N LEU A 22 -8.40 8.10 -26.38
CA LEU A 22 -8.76 6.97 -27.23
C LEU A 22 -8.84 7.39 -28.71
N ALA A 23 -9.37 8.58 -29.00
CA ALA A 23 -9.41 9.15 -30.34
C ALA A 23 -8.00 9.43 -30.89
N ALA A 24 -7.10 9.99 -30.07
CA ALA A 24 -5.70 10.19 -30.43
C ALA A 24 -4.96 8.85 -30.63
N LYS A 25 -5.29 7.82 -29.83
CA LYS A 25 -4.74 6.47 -29.97
C LYS A 25 -5.21 5.79 -31.26
N ALA A 26 -6.45 6.03 -31.67
CA ALA A 26 -7.02 5.52 -32.92
C ALA A 26 -6.43 6.20 -34.16
N ALA A 27 -6.02 7.48 -34.06
CA ALA A 27 -5.45 8.24 -35.17
C ALA A 27 -4.07 7.70 -35.63
N ASP A 28 -3.25 7.15 -34.74
CA ASP A 28 -1.94 6.54 -35.06
C ASP A 28 -1.70 5.22 -34.32
N LEU A 29 -2.58 4.24 -34.59
CA LEU A 29 -2.50 2.90 -34.02
C LEU A 29 -1.11 2.23 -34.12
N PRO A 30 -0.37 2.28 -35.26
CA PRO A 30 0.92 1.60 -35.37
C PRO A 30 2.01 2.24 -34.49
N PHE A 31 2.01 3.57 -34.32
CA PHE A 31 2.90 4.22 -33.37
C PHE A 31 2.59 3.79 -31.93
N TRP A 32 1.32 3.83 -31.54
CA TRP A 32 0.90 3.46 -30.18
C TRP A 32 1.15 2.00 -29.84
N LYS A 33 1.03 1.08 -30.80
CA LYS A 33 1.43 -0.32 -30.61
C LYS A 33 2.92 -0.47 -30.35
N ARG A 34 3.77 0.26 -31.09
CA ARG A 34 5.23 0.23 -30.86
C ARG A 34 5.59 0.82 -29.50
N LEU A 35 4.94 1.92 -29.13
CA LEU A 35 5.14 2.56 -27.82
C LEU A 35 4.73 1.63 -26.68
N ASP A 36 3.58 0.95 -26.79
CA ASP A 36 3.10 -0.01 -25.79
C ASP A 36 4.12 -1.13 -25.56
N VAL A 37 4.66 -1.72 -26.63
CA VAL A 37 5.70 -2.77 -26.54
C VAL A 37 6.97 -2.25 -25.86
N VAL A 38 7.40 -1.02 -26.17
CA VAL A 38 8.59 -0.41 -25.53
C VAL A 38 8.36 -0.20 -24.03
N VAL A 39 7.21 0.33 -23.64
CA VAL A 39 6.87 0.55 -22.23
C VAL A 39 6.75 -0.78 -21.49
N LEU A 40 6.13 -1.79 -22.11
CA LEU A 40 6.03 -3.13 -21.55
C LEU A 40 7.42 -3.73 -21.28
N GLN A 41 8.34 -3.60 -22.24
CA GLN A 41 9.72 -4.06 -22.09
C GLN A 41 10.46 -3.32 -20.96
N TRP A 42 10.22 -2.01 -20.80
CA TRP A 42 10.81 -1.24 -19.70
C TRP A 42 10.26 -1.66 -18.33
N ILE A 43 8.96 -1.93 -18.23
CA ILE A 43 8.35 -2.46 -17.00
C ILE A 43 9.03 -3.78 -16.65
N TYR A 44 9.11 -4.73 -17.60
CA TYR A 44 9.75 -6.02 -17.36
C TYR A 44 11.24 -5.94 -17.04
N ALA A 45 11.95 -4.96 -17.59
CA ALA A 45 13.39 -4.79 -17.33
C ALA A 45 13.71 -4.10 -15.99
N THR A 46 12.76 -3.37 -15.40
CA THR A 46 12.99 -2.56 -14.19
C THR A 46 12.43 -3.18 -12.91
N VAL A 47 11.45 -4.07 -13.01
CA VAL A 47 10.93 -4.82 -11.86
C VAL A 47 11.91 -5.90 -11.40
N SER A 48 11.83 -6.28 -10.12
CA SER A 48 12.63 -7.39 -9.60
C SER A 48 12.22 -8.73 -10.25
N PRO A 49 13.11 -9.74 -10.28
CA PRO A 49 12.78 -11.06 -10.84
C PRO A 49 11.53 -11.70 -10.23
N ASP A 50 11.33 -11.53 -8.93
CA ASP A 50 10.16 -12.07 -8.22
C ASP A 50 8.86 -11.42 -8.69
N ILE A 51 8.86 -10.09 -8.89
CA ILE A 51 7.71 -9.38 -9.43
C ILE A 51 7.49 -9.75 -10.90
N LEU A 52 8.58 -9.86 -11.68
CA LEU A 52 8.51 -10.23 -13.10
C LEU A 52 7.79 -11.57 -13.29
N THR A 53 8.16 -12.60 -12.54
CA THR A 53 7.53 -13.92 -12.65
C THR A 53 6.04 -13.91 -12.31
N SER A 54 5.59 -12.98 -11.45
CA SER A 54 4.18 -12.84 -11.07
C SER A 54 3.35 -12.09 -12.12
N ILE A 55 3.95 -11.13 -12.84
CA ILE A 55 3.22 -10.27 -13.78
C ILE A 55 3.36 -10.66 -15.26
N LEU A 56 4.29 -11.56 -15.59
CA LEU A 56 4.63 -11.90 -16.98
C LEU A 56 3.50 -12.67 -17.66
N VAL A 57 2.99 -12.10 -18.76
CA VAL A 57 1.88 -12.65 -19.56
C VAL A 57 2.24 -12.54 -21.04
N VAL A 58 1.86 -13.55 -21.83
CA VAL A 58 2.09 -13.57 -23.28
C VAL A 58 1.13 -12.59 -23.97
N ASP A 59 1.64 -11.81 -24.93
CA ASP A 59 0.87 -10.83 -25.71
C ASP A 59 0.11 -9.79 -24.85
N ASP A 60 0.76 -9.33 -23.79
CA ASP A 60 0.19 -8.39 -22.85
C ASP A 60 0.30 -6.92 -23.30
N LEU A 61 -0.48 -6.04 -22.67
CA LEU A 61 -0.36 -4.59 -22.85
C LEU A 61 0.32 -3.96 -21.63
N ALA A 62 1.12 -2.92 -21.87
CA ALA A 62 1.83 -2.19 -20.81
C ALA A 62 0.91 -1.73 -19.67
N ALA A 63 -0.31 -1.28 -20.00
CA ALA A 63 -1.29 -0.85 -19.01
C ALA A 63 -1.74 -1.98 -18.07
N TYR A 64 -1.90 -3.21 -18.57
CA TYR A 64 -2.28 -4.35 -17.76
C TYR A 64 -1.12 -4.85 -16.90
N ALA A 65 0.09 -4.91 -17.45
CA ALA A 65 1.29 -5.22 -16.68
C ALA A 65 1.49 -4.23 -15.52
N TRP A 66 1.36 -2.93 -15.79
CA TRP A 66 1.42 -1.89 -14.75
C TRP A 66 0.34 -2.05 -13.69
N LYS A 67 -0.90 -2.37 -14.09
CA LYS A 67 -2.00 -2.62 -13.15
C LYS A 67 -1.70 -3.81 -12.22
N ARG A 68 -1.11 -4.89 -12.72
CA ARG A 68 -0.72 -6.05 -11.89
C ARG A 68 0.38 -5.68 -10.91
N VAL A 69 1.40 -4.95 -11.36
CA VAL A 69 2.45 -4.41 -10.46
C VAL A 69 1.80 -3.60 -9.34
N HIS A 70 0.93 -2.66 -9.71
CA HIS A 70 0.22 -1.83 -8.74
C HIS A 70 -0.61 -2.66 -7.75
N GLN A 71 -1.33 -3.69 -8.22
CA GLN A 71 -2.08 -4.59 -7.34
C GLN A 71 -1.19 -5.36 -6.37
N ILE A 72 -0.02 -5.86 -6.80
CA ILE A 72 0.92 -6.56 -5.90
C ILE A 72 1.34 -5.63 -4.75
N PHE A 73 1.63 -4.36 -5.05
CA PHE A 73 2.01 -3.39 -4.02
C PHE A 73 0.84 -2.97 -3.12
N LEU A 74 -0.37 -2.84 -3.67
CA LEU A 74 -1.59 -2.59 -2.88
C LEU A 74 -1.92 -3.77 -1.96
N ASP A 75 -1.85 -5.00 -2.46
CA ASP A 75 -2.11 -6.21 -1.67
C ASP A 75 -1.07 -6.36 -0.57
N ASN A 76 0.20 -6.02 -0.85
CA ASN A 76 1.25 -5.95 0.16
C ASN A 76 0.92 -4.92 1.24
N GLN A 77 0.47 -3.72 0.84
CA GLN A 77 0.06 -2.67 1.78
C GLN A 77 -1.08 -3.13 2.69
N ASN A 78 -2.11 -3.79 2.13
CA ASN A 78 -3.24 -4.34 2.88
C ASN A 78 -2.80 -5.47 3.83
N TYR A 79 -1.94 -6.38 3.35
CA TYR A 79 -1.37 -7.44 4.17
C TYR A 79 -0.55 -6.87 5.34
N ARG A 80 0.28 -5.86 5.09
CA ARG A 80 1.06 -5.18 6.13
C ARG A 80 0.17 -4.48 7.15
N ALA A 81 -0.91 -3.82 6.70
CA ALA A 81 -1.89 -3.23 7.60
C ALA A 81 -2.54 -4.29 8.51
N ALA A 82 -3.04 -5.39 7.95
CA ALA A 82 -3.65 -6.48 8.73
C ALA A 82 -2.67 -7.15 9.71
N SER A 83 -1.41 -7.33 9.28
CA SER A 83 -0.35 -7.87 10.16
C SER A 83 -0.06 -6.93 11.32
N LEU A 84 0.01 -5.62 11.07
CA LEU A 84 0.26 -4.61 12.12
C LEU A 84 -0.94 -4.47 13.07
N GLU A 85 -2.18 -4.57 12.57
CA GLU A 85 -3.39 -4.60 13.41
C GLU A 85 -3.41 -5.84 14.31
N THR A 86 -3.07 -7.01 13.77
CA THR A 86 -2.94 -8.24 14.55
C THR A 86 -1.86 -8.09 15.61
N GLU A 87 -0.73 -7.50 15.26
CA GLU A 87 0.34 -7.21 16.21
C GLU A 87 -0.15 -6.25 17.32
N LEU A 88 -0.84 -5.17 16.96
CA LEU A 88 -1.44 -4.23 17.89
C LEU A 88 -2.31 -4.97 18.93
N THR A 89 -3.19 -5.87 18.48
CA THR A 89 -4.13 -6.62 19.34
C THR A 89 -3.48 -7.69 20.21
N THR A 90 -2.35 -8.25 19.76
CA THR A 90 -1.69 -9.37 20.45
C THR A 90 -0.60 -8.89 21.40
N THR A 91 -0.05 -7.68 21.18
CA THR A 91 1.04 -7.12 21.98
C THR A 91 0.59 -6.92 23.42
N LYS A 92 1.12 -7.72 24.34
CA LYS A 92 0.87 -7.62 25.78
C LYS A 92 2.03 -6.93 26.48
N ARG A 93 1.73 -6.18 27.54
CA ARG A 93 2.75 -5.50 28.36
C ARG A 93 3.77 -6.49 28.94
N ASP A 94 3.35 -7.72 29.24
CA ASP A 94 4.20 -8.74 29.88
C ASP A 94 5.35 -9.23 29.00
N GLU A 95 5.32 -8.94 27.69
CA GLU A 95 6.40 -9.20 26.76
C GLU A 95 7.53 -8.15 26.85
N PHE A 96 7.34 -7.08 27.64
CA PHE A 96 8.28 -5.96 27.76
C PHE A 96 8.80 -5.77 29.18
N SER A 97 10.09 -5.40 29.29
CA SER A 97 10.76 -5.12 30.57
C SER A 97 10.30 -3.83 31.24
N SER A 98 9.66 -2.91 30.51
CA SER A 98 9.17 -1.63 31.04
C SER A 98 7.91 -1.13 30.32
N ILE A 99 7.12 -0.32 31.02
CA ILE A 99 5.92 0.31 30.45
C ILE A 99 6.25 1.30 29.34
N VAL A 100 7.41 1.96 29.42
CA VAL A 100 7.91 2.88 28.38
C VAL A 100 8.27 2.11 27.11
N ALA A 101 8.90 0.93 27.23
CA ALA A 101 9.20 0.08 26.09
C ALA A 101 7.92 -0.42 25.39
N TYR A 102 6.91 -0.81 26.18
CA TYR A 102 5.60 -1.20 25.65
C TYR A 102 4.91 -0.05 24.90
N TYR A 103 4.84 1.14 25.51
CA TYR A 103 4.26 2.32 24.87
C TYR A 103 4.99 2.70 23.56
N ASN A 104 6.33 2.67 23.57
CA ASN A 104 7.11 2.95 22.36
C ASN A 104 6.85 1.93 21.25
N ARG A 105 6.63 0.64 21.58
CA ARG A 105 6.25 -0.37 20.59
C ARG A 105 4.86 -0.08 20.01
N MET A 106 3.88 0.19 20.86
CA MET A 106 2.51 0.54 20.45
C MET A 106 2.49 1.77 19.53
N LYS A 107 3.24 2.82 19.89
CA LYS A 107 3.40 4.01 19.05
C LYS A 107 4.08 3.69 17.72
N SER A 108 5.14 2.87 17.73
CA SER A 108 5.81 2.45 16.51
C SER A 108 4.90 1.66 15.56
N ILE A 109 3.98 0.83 16.08
CA ILE A 109 2.98 0.12 15.28
C ILE A 109 1.99 1.13 14.68
N ALA A 110 1.52 2.11 15.47
CA ALA A 110 0.65 3.18 15.00
C ALA A 110 1.27 4.00 13.85
N ASP A 111 2.55 4.39 13.99
CA ASP A 111 3.29 5.11 12.97
C ASP A 111 3.45 4.27 11.69
N GLN A 112 3.69 2.96 11.83
CA GLN A 112 3.77 2.04 10.69
C GLN A 112 2.41 1.87 9.99
N LEU A 113 1.31 1.82 10.74
CA LEU A 113 -0.06 1.78 10.23
C LEU A 113 -0.40 3.03 9.42
N ALA A 114 -0.02 4.21 9.91
CA ALA A 114 -0.14 5.46 9.16
C ALA A 114 0.68 5.43 7.85
N ASN A 115 1.90 4.89 7.88
CA ASN A 115 2.75 4.76 6.69
C ASN A 115 2.17 3.81 5.62
N VAL A 116 1.37 2.82 6.01
CA VAL A 116 0.66 1.93 5.07
C VAL A 116 -0.76 2.41 4.76
N GLY A 117 -1.07 3.68 5.03
CA GLY A 117 -2.36 4.28 4.67
C GLY A 117 -3.55 3.82 5.51
N SER A 118 -3.32 3.15 6.64
CA SER A 118 -4.35 2.77 7.61
C SER A 118 -4.11 3.47 8.96
N PRO A 119 -4.23 4.81 9.05
CA PRO A 119 -4.00 5.51 10.30
C PRO A 119 -5.03 5.12 11.35
N ILE A 120 -4.56 4.80 12.55
CA ILE A 120 -5.42 4.57 13.71
C ILE A 120 -5.57 5.85 14.54
N SER A 121 -6.74 6.04 15.17
CA SER A 121 -6.97 7.19 16.03
C SER A 121 -6.24 7.04 17.37
N ASP A 122 -5.86 8.17 17.98
CA ASP A 122 -5.24 8.17 19.31
C ASP A 122 -6.13 7.49 20.36
N GLN A 123 -7.45 7.64 20.25
CA GLN A 123 -8.41 6.96 21.13
C GLN A 123 -8.34 5.44 20.98
N PHE A 124 -8.22 4.93 19.76
CA PHE A 124 -8.10 3.51 19.49
C PHE A 124 -6.76 2.96 19.99
N LEU A 125 -5.68 3.72 19.82
CA LEU A 125 -4.36 3.40 20.34
C LEU A 125 -4.35 3.33 21.87
N VAL A 126 -5.00 4.28 22.55
CA VAL A 126 -5.14 4.30 24.01
C VAL A 126 -5.95 3.09 24.50
N LEU A 127 -7.08 2.80 23.84
CA LEU A 127 -7.90 1.64 24.20
C LEU A 127 -7.11 0.34 24.12
N HIS A 128 -6.32 0.16 23.05
CA HIS A 128 -5.52 -1.05 22.86
C HIS A 128 -4.31 -1.13 23.80
N THR A 129 -3.65 -0.01 24.07
CA THR A 129 -2.59 0.03 25.09
C THR A 129 -3.12 -0.33 26.48
N LEU A 130 -4.34 0.10 26.82
CA LEU A 130 -4.96 -0.26 28.09
C LEU A 130 -5.41 -1.72 28.14
N ALA A 131 -5.93 -2.26 27.02
CA ALA A 131 -6.35 -3.66 26.92
C ALA A 131 -5.18 -4.65 27.02
N GLY A 132 -3.96 -4.25 26.63
CA GLY A 132 -2.76 -5.07 26.74
C GLY A 132 -2.06 -5.02 28.12
N LEU A 133 -2.58 -4.25 29.07
CA LEU A 133 -2.08 -4.22 30.45
C LEU A 133 -2.59 -5.45 31.23
N PRO A 134 -1.76 -6.04 32.11
CA PRO A 134 -2.17 -7.17 32.95
C PRO A 134 -3.19 -6.75 34.00
N ASP A 135 -3.99 -7.71 34.49
CA ASP A 135 -5.12 -7.51 35.42
C ASP A 135 -4.77 -6.74 36.71
N ALA A 136 -3.49 -6.69 37.08
CA ALA A 136 -2.99 -5.86 38.17
C ALA A 136 -3.29 -4.36 38.00
N TYR A 137 -3.49 -3.89 36.76
CA TYR A 137 -3.84 -2.50 36.43
C TYR A 137 -5.33 -2.31 36.07
N SER A 138 -6.12 -3.39 36.03
CA SER A 138 -7.56 -3.33 35.68
C SER A 138 -8.34 -2.36 36.57
N TYR A 139 -7.99 -2.27 37.86
CA TYR A 139 -8.66 -1.40 38.82
C TYR A 139 -8.51 0.10 38.50
N PHE A 140 -7.39 0.49 37.86
CA PHE A 140 -7.17 1.87 37.40
C PHE A 140 -7.94 2.15 36.11
N VAL A 141 -8.04 1.16 35.21
CA VAL A 141 -8.77 1.29 33.94
C VAL A 141 -10.27 1.51 34.19
N THR A 142 -10.86 0.79 35.16
CA THR A 142 -12.29 0.92 35.51
C THR A 142 -12.65 2.27 36.14
N ASN A 143 -11.69 3.03 36.67
CA ASN A 143 -11.94 4.35 37.28
C ASN A 143 -11.79 5.53 36.29
N ILE A 144 -11.37 5.28 35.06
CA ILE A 144 -11.13 6.31 34.04
C ILE A 144 -12.18 6.28 32.91
N GLN A 145 -13.07 5.27 32.90
CA GLN A 145 -14.15 5.12 31.92
C GLN A 145 -15.43 5.86 32.34
#